data_AF-A0A6C0DMZ9-F1
#
_entry.id   AF-A0A6C0DMZ9-F1
#
_cell.length_a   1.000
_cell.length_b   1.000
_cell.length_c   1.000
_cell.angle_alpha   90.00
_cell.angle_beta   90.00
_cell.angle_gamma   90.00
#
_symmetry.space_group_name_H-M   'P 1'
#
loop_
_entity.id
_entity.type
_entity.pdbx_description
1 polymer ?
#
loop_
_entity_poly.entity_id
_entity_poly.type
_entity_poly.pdbx_seq_one_letter_code
_entity_poly.pdbx_strand_id
1 'polypeptide(L)'
;MEYQIRAGNKWLDIEDALLVLEIGEKKSYEEIAKRHKRTIIGIVSRVITKIIYPKLKEDYNIDEISAEYKIDKSLLRKFINKLNNIDNKDNKILKKFFTKMRGITKKPKLTNDNDNDKMNIILHKLELLSNKLDIIVDN
;
A
#
# COMPACT_ATOMS: atom_id res chain seq x y z
N MET A 1 -26.97 6.65 3.96
CA MET A 1 -25.93 7.69 4.01
C MET A 1 -25.35 7.79 2.61
N GLU A 2 -25.65 8.85 1.84
CA GLU A 2 -25.12 9.00 0.48
C GLU A 2 -23.65 9.44 0.54
N TYR A 3 -22.76 8.62 0.00
CA TYR A 3 -21.34 8.94 -0.09
C TYR A 3 -21.14 10.06 -1.12
N GLN A 4 -20.65 11.22 -0.69
CA GLN A 4 -20.37 12.36 -1.58
C GLN A 4 -19.02 12.21 -2.27
N ILE A 5 -19.08 11.75 -3.51
CA ILE A 5 -17.94 11.62 -4.42
C ILE A 5 -17.48 13.01 -4.86
N ARG A 6 -16.21 13.35 -4.56
CA ARG A 6 -15.63 14.65 -4.90
C ARG A 6 -14.53 14.52 -5.94
N ALA A 7 -14.87 14.83 -7.19
CA ALA A 7 -13.91 14.86 -8.29
C ALA A 7 -12.71 15.77 -7.96
N GLY A 8 -11.49 15.33 -8.28
CA GLY A 8 -10.25 16.09 -8.02
C GLY A 8 -9.68 15.98 -6.60
N ASN A 9 -10.38 15.36 -5.65
CA ASN A 9 -9.90 15.21 -4.28
C ASN A 9 -9.08 13.94 -4.06
N LYS A 10 -8.43 13.85 -2.88
CA LYS A 10 -7.78 12.62 -2.42
C LYS A 10 -8.79 11.47 -2.36
N TRP A 11 -8.31 10.25 -2.61
CA TRP A 11 -9.11 9.03 -2.44
C TRP A 11 -9.45 8.83 -0.96
N LEU A 12 -10.69 8.44 -0.68
CA LEU A 12 -11.14 8.04 0.66
C LEU A 12 -11.11 6.51 0.81
N ASP A 13 -10.88 6.01 2.02
CA ASP A 13 -10.79 4.56 2.26
C ASP A 13 -12.09 3.83 1.92
N ILE A 14 -13.24 4.50 2.09
CA ILE A 14 -14.54 3.98 1.66
C ILE A 14 -14.66 3.81 0.14
N GLU A 15 -13.95 4.63 -0.66
CA GLU A 15 -13.91 4.45 -2.12
C GLU A 15 -13.14 3.20 -2.49
N ASP A 16 -12.07 2.88 -1.76
CA ASP A 16 -11.31 1.66 -1.98
C ASP A 16 -12.17 0.42 -1.68
N ALA A 17 -12.94 0.43 -0.60
CA ALA A 17 -13.89 -0.63 -0.28
C ALA A 17 -14.98 -0.80 -1.36
N LEU A 18 -15.54 0.32 -1.84
CA LEU A 18 -16.52 0.30 -2.94
C LEU A 18 -15.91 -0.25 -4.23
N LEU A 19 -14.67 0.12 -4.57
CA LEU A 19 -13.99 -0.42 -5.74
C LEU A 19 -13.82 -1.94 -5.68
N VAL A 20 -13.47 -2.50 -4.51
CA VAL A 20 -13.35 -3.96 -4.34
C VAL A 20 -14.69 -4.63 -4.63
N LEU A 21 -15.80 -4.10 -4.09
CA LEU A 21 -17.14 -4.63 -4.32
C LEU A 21 -17.52 -4.54 -5.80
N GLU A 22 -17.30 -3.39 -6.44
CA GLU A 22 -17.73 -3.15 -7.83
C GLU A 22 -16.93 -3.99 -8.85
N ILE A 23 -15.65 -4.25 -8.57
CA ILE A 23 -14.84 -5.19 -9.34
C ILE A 23 -15.33 -6.62 -9.14
N GLY A 24 -15.70 -7.01 -7.91
CA GLY A 24 -16.32 -8.31 -7.61
C GLY A 24 -17.65 -8.52 -8.35
N GLU A 25 -18.45 -7.45 -8.48
CA GLU A 25 -19.69 -7.41 -9.27
C GLU A 25 -19.45 -7.38 -10.79
N LYS A 26 -18.18 -7.40 -11.24
CA LYS A 26 -17.77 -7.38 -12.66
C LYS A 26 -18.28 -6.18 -13.45
N LYS A 27 -18.50 -5.04 -12.78
CA LYS A 27 -18.83 -3.77 -13.45
C LYS A 27 -17.71 -3.33 -14.39
N SER A 28 -18.07 -2.61 -15.44
CA SER A 28 -17.08 -2.04 -16.37
C SER A 28 -16.33 -0.87 -15.73
N TYR A 29 -15.09 -0.62 -16.15
CA TYR A 29 -14.33 0.53 -15.66
C TYR A 29 -14.99 1.85 -16.05
N GLU A 30 -15.73 1.89 -17.16
CA GLU A 30 -16.53 3.03 -17.60
C GLU A 30 -17.65 3.37 -16.61
N GLU A 31 -18.38 2.36 -16.14
CA GLU A 31 -19.45 2.53 -15.14
C GLU A 31 -18.90 2.99 -13.80
N ILE A 32 -17.82 2.34 -13.34
CA ILE A 32 -17.13 2.69 -12.10
C ILE A 32 -16.61 4.13 -12.20
N ALA A 33 -15.94 4.50 -13.28
CA ALA A 33 -15.42 5.85 -13.50
C ALA A 33 -16.53 6.91 -13.45
N LYS A 34 -17.68 6.66 -14.09
CA LYS A 34 -18.84 7.55 -14.06
C LYS A 34 -19.39 7.73 -12.65
N ARG A 35 -19.58 6.63 -11.92
CA ARG A 35 -20.09 6.67 -10.55
C ARG A 35 -19.17 7.46 -9.64
N HIS A 36 -17.88 7.12 -9.65
CA HIS A 36 -16.82 7.76 -8.85
C HIS A 36 -16.40 9.14 -9.39
N LYS A 37 -17.00 9.64 -10.48
CA LYS A 37 -16.64 10.93 -11.11
C LYS A 37 -15.12 11.06 -11.30
N ARG A 38 -14.47 9.96 -11.70
CA ARG A 38 -13.03 9.86 -11.99
C ARG A 38 -12.84 9.52 -13.46
N THR A 39 -11.60 9.66 -13.93
CA THR A 39 -11.22 9.11 -15.23
C THR A 39 -11.07 7.60 -15.15
N ILE A 40 -11.29 6.90 -16.26
CA ILE A 40 -11.08 5.45 -16.38
C ILE A 40 -9.65 5.08 -15.95
N ILE A 41 -8.66 5.82 -16.43
CA ILE A 41 -7.25 5.63 -16.06
C ILE A 41 -7.03 5.82 -14.55
N GLY A 42 -7.74 6.77 -13.91
CA GLY A 42 -7.68 6.98 -12.47
C GLY A 42 -8.22 5.79 -11.68
N ILE A 43 -9.33 5.19 -12.11
CA ILE A 43 -9.87 3.96 -11.54
C ILE A 43 -8.88 2.81 -11.71
N VAL A 44 -8.42 2.56 -12.95
CA VAL A 44 -7.48 1.48 -13.26
C VAL A 44 -6.20 1.61 -12.44
N SER A 45 -5.64 2.83 -12.34
CA SER A 45 -4.46 3.08 -11.50
C SER A 45 -4.71 2.74 -10.03
N ARG A 46 -5.90 3.03 -9.50
CA ARG A 46 -6.24 2.77 -8.10
C ARG A 46 -6.41 1.27 -7.86
N VAL A 47 -7.13 0.58 -8.73
CA VAL A 47 -7.31 -0.88 -8.71
C VAL A 47 -5.95 -1.59 -8.75
N ILE A 48 -5.05 -1.18 -9.66
CA ILE A 48 -3.71 -1.77 -9.72
C ILE A 48 -2.96 -1.55 -8.41
N THR A 49 -2.96 -0.33 -7.87
CA THR A 49 -2.15 0.02 -6.69
C THR A 49 -2.67 -0.60 -5.40
N LYS A 50 -4.00 -0.67 -5.23
CA LYS A 50 -4.65 -1.05 -3.96
C LYS A 50 -5.17 -2.47 -3.91
N ILE A 51 -5.51 -3.06 -5.06
CA ILE A 51 -6.15 -4.38 -5.13
C ILE A 51 -5.19 -5.41 -5.72
N ILE A 52 -4.58 -5.10 -6.87
CA ILE A 52 -3.73 -6.06 -7.60
C ILE A 52 -2.32 -6.13 -7.00
N TYR A 53 -1.64 -4.99 -6.85
CA TYR A 53 -0.23 -4.94 -6.45
C TYR A 53 0.06 -5.59 -5.09
N PRO A 54 -0.79 -5.46 -4.05
CA PRO A 54 -0.59 -6.18 -2.80
C PRO A 54 -0.60 -7.71 -2.96
N LYS A 55 -1.35 -8.24 -3.93
CA LYS A 55 -1.45 -9.68 -4.23
C LYS A 55 -0.24 -10.20 -5.02
N LEU A 56 0.43 -9.34 -5.80
CA LEU A 56 1.59 -9.72 -6.63
C LEU A 56 2.81 -10.26 -5.87
N LYS A 57 2.80 -10.26 -4.53
CA LYS A 57 3.88 -10.83 -3.72
C LYS A 57 4.02 -12.35 -3.85
N GLU A 58 3.01 -13.03 -4.41
CA GLU A 58 2.96 -14.50 -4.51
C GLU A 58 3.10 -15.04 -5.94
N ASP A 59 4.05 -14.51 -6.73
CA ASP A 59 4.44 -15.08 -8.04
C ASP A 59 3.31 -15.13 -9.10
N TYR A 60 2.44 -14.12 -9.08
CA TYR A 60 1.31 -14.02 -10.01
C TYR A 60 1.73 -13.72 -11.45
N ASN A 61 1.09 -14.40 -12.40
CA ASN A 61 1.26 -14.19 -13.83
C ASN A 61 0.50 -12.93 -14.30
N ILE A 62 1.22 -12.01 -14.97
CA ILE A 62 0.67 -10.78 -15.55
C ILE A 62 -0.46 -11.07 -16.55
N ASP A 63 -0.38 -12.19 -17.27
CA ASP A 63 -1.37 -12.56 -18.27
C ASP A 63 -2.70 -12.96 -17.62
N GLU A 64 -2.66 -13.69 -16.51
CA GLU A 64 -3.83 -14.11 -15.75
C GLU A 64 -4.53 -12.89 -15.13
N ILE A 65 -3.76 -11.98 -14.52
CA ILE A 65 -4.30 -10.74 -13.94
C ILE A 65 -4.91 -9.84 -15.01
N SER A 66 -4.25 -9.71 -16.16
CA SER A 66 -4.78 -8.92 -17.27
C SER A 66 -6.14 -9.44 -17.73
N ALA A 67 -6.30 -10.76 -17.79
CA ALA A 67 -7.56 -11.42 -18.13
C ALA A 67 -8.62 -11.26 -17.03
N GLU A 68 -8.26 -11.52 -15.77
CA GLU A 68 -9.17 -11.44 -14.62
C GLU A 68 -9.75 -10.03 -14.45
N TYR A 69 -8.89 -9.02 -14.47
CA TYR A 69 -9.28 -7.62 -14.23
C TYR A 69 -9.63 -6.87 -15.52
N LYS A 70 -9.54 -7.50 -16.69
CA LYS A 70 -9.77 -6.86 -18.01
C LYS A 70 -8.95 -5.57 -18.21
N ILE A 71 -7.69 -5.59 -17.80
CA ILE A 71 -6.75 -4.46 -17.95
C ILE A 71 -5.74 -4.80 -19.02
N ASP A 72 -5.44 -3.86 -19.91
CA ASP A 72 -4.38 -4.01 -20.91
C ASP A 72 -3.03 -4.37 -20.27
N LYS A 73 -2.34 -5.37 -20.85
CA LYS A 73 -1.07 -5.90 -20.32
C LYS A 73 0.03 -4.83 -20.29
N SER A 74 0.09 -3.99 -21.32
CA SER A 74 1.11 -2.94 -21.41
C SER A 74 0.89 -1.90 -20.31
N LEU A 75 -0.36 -1.48 -20.12
CA LEU A 75 -0.76 -0.58 -19.05
C LEU A 75 -0.46 -1.16 -17.67
N LEU A 76 -0.84 -2.42 -17.43
CA LEU A 76 -0.58 -3.13 -16.18
C LEU A 76 0.92 -3.19 -15.85
N ARG A 77 1.75 -3.62 -16.82
CA ARG A 77 3.22 -3.64 -16.69
C ARG A 77 3.79 -2.26 -16.35
N LYS A 78 3.31 -1.21 -17.02
CA LYS A 78 3.76 0.17 -16.79
C LYS A 78 3.50 0.62 -15.35
N PHE A 79 2.32 0.33 -14.80
CA PHE A 79 2.00 0.67 -13.42
C PHE A 79 2.79 -0.16 -12.41
N ILE A 80 2.91 -1.48 -12.61
CA ILE A 80 3.69 -2.36 -11.73
C ILE A 80 5.17 -1.92 -11.68
N ASN A 81 5.79 -1.68 -12.83
CA ASN A 81 7.17 -1.22 -12.89
C ASN A 81 7.37 0.12 -12.16
N LYS A 82 6.39 1.03 -12.26
CA LYS A 82 6.41 2.29 -11.53
C LYS A 82 6.36 2.07 -10.02
N LEU A 83 5.51 1.16 -9.54
CA LEU A 83 5.40 0.82 -8.11
C LEU A 83 6.67 0.15 -7.58
N ASN A 84 7.21 -0.83 -8.30
CA ASN A 84 8.49 -1.48 -7.96
C ASN A 84 9.64 -0.48 -7.82
N ASN A 85 9.72 0.51 -8.71
CA ASN A 85 10.74 1.55 -8.65
C ASN A 85 10.59 2.47 -7.44
N ILE A 86 9.35 2.74 -7.01
CA ILE A 86 9.07 3.52 -5.79
C ILE A 86 9.50 2.70 -4.57
N ASP A 87 9.06 1.44 -4.47
CA ASP A 87 9.42 0.56 -3.36
C ASP A 87 10.95 0.38 -3.24
N ASN A 88 11.64 0.22 -4.36
CA ASN A 88 13.11 0.15 -4.38
C ASN A 88 13.78 1.45 -3.92
N LYS A 89 13.21 2.60 -4.28
CA LYS A 89 13.72 3.91 -3.84
C LYS A 89 13.51 4.11 -2.34
N ASP A 90 12.35 3.77 -1.81
CA ASP A 90 12.04 3.88 -0.38
C ASP A 90 12.90 2.92 0.45
N ASN A 91 13.09 1.69 -0.02
CA ASN A 91 14.03 0.74 0.57
C ASN A 91 15.47 1.24 0.57
N LYS A 92 15.90 1.95 -0.49
CA LYS A 92 17.23 2.57 -0.56
C LYS A 92 17.37 3.72 0.44
N ILE A 93 16.33 4.53 0.63
CA ILE A 93 16.31 5.60 1.63
C ILE A 93 16.38 5.01 3.05
N LEU A 94 15.56 4.00 3.35
CA LEU A 94 15.58 3.27 4.62
C LEU A 94 16.96 2.66 4.89
N LYS A 95 17.56 1.96 3.91
CA LYS A 95 18.91 1.40 4.04
C LYS A 95 19.95 2.49 4.35
N LYS A 96 19.92 3.62 3.65
CA LYS A 96 20.83 4.76 3.93
C LYS A 96 20.63 5.32 5.34
N PHE A 97 19.40 5.46 5.79
CA PHE A 97 19.06 5.90 7.14
C PHE A 97 19.63 4.94 8.19
N PHE A 98 19.40 3.63 8.05
CA PHE A 98 19.94 2.61 8.98
C PHE A 98 21.47 2.53 8.96
N THR A 99 22.12 2.66 7.80
CA THR A 99 23.59 2.70 7.71
C THR A 99 24.16 3.95 8.41
N LYS A 100 23.50 5.10 8.28
CA LYS A 100 23.88 6.33 8.99
C LYS A 100 23.72 6.17 10.51
N MET A 101 22.63 5.54 10.97
CA MET A 101 22.45 5.20 12.40
C MET A 101 23.54 4.25 12.93
N ARG A 102 23.95 3.24 12.16
CA ARG A 102 25.04 2.33 12.56
C ARG A 102 26.40 3.02 12.70
N GLY A 103 26.64 4.13 11.99
CA GLY A 103 27.82 4.97 12.18
C GLY A 103 27.78 5.84 13.43
N ILE A 104 26.60 6.06 14.02
CA ILE A 104 26.41 6.80 15.28
C ILE A 104 26.62 5.86 16.49
N THR A 105 26.44 4.55 16.32
CA THR A 105 26.81 3.55 17.33
C THR A 105 28.29 3.20 17.26
N LYS A 106 29.17 4.05 17.79
CA LYS A 106 30.31 3.49 18.54
C LYS A 106 29.69 2.63 19.63
N LYS A 107 30.19 1.40 19.83
CA LYS A 107 29.79 0.51 20.95
C LYS A 107 29.55 1.38 22.20
N PRO A 108 28.33 1.47 22.75
CA PRO A 108 28.17 2.08 24.04
C PRO A 108 29.02 1.23 25.00
N LYS A 109 29.93 1.87 25.75
CA LYS A 109 30.39 1.26 26.98
C LYS A 109 29.12 0.96 27.77
N LEU A 110 28.89 -0.31 28.11
CA LEU A 110 27.84 -0.68 29.06
C LEU A 110 28.08 0.17 30.31
N THR A 111 27.23 1.17 30.49
CA THR A 111 27.10 1.94 31.71
C THR A 111 25.62 1.89 32.05
N ASN A 112 25.35 1.64 33.32
CA ASN A 112 24.12 1.06 33.85
C ASN A 112 22.94 2.04 33.93
N ASP A 113 22.79 2.96 32.97
CA ASP A 113 21.71 3.95 33.00
C ASP A 113 20.99 3.94 31.66
N ASN A 114 19.79 3.36 31.65
CA ASN A 114 18.55 4.11 31.46
C ASN A 114 17.45 3.13 31.07
N ASP A 115 16.77 2.56 32.06
CA ASP A 115 15.64 1.65 31.85
C ASP A 115 14.52 2.33 31.01
N ASN A 116 14.45 3.66 30.98
CA ASN A 116 13.57 4.41 30.09
C ASN A 116 13.88 4.19 28.60
N ASP A 117 15.13 4.03 28.19
CA ASP A 117 15.45 3.83 26.77
C ASP A 117 15.06 2.43 26.33
N LYS A 118 15.22 1.43 27.22
CA LYS A 118 14.68 0.08 26.99
C LYS A 118 13.15 0.09 26.99
N MET A 119 12.53 0.83 27.91
CA MET A 119 11.07 1.00 28.00
C MET A 119 10.51 1.63 26.71
N ASN A 120 11.15 2.68 26.19
CA ASN A 120 10.74 3.34 24.95
C ASN A 120 10.85 2.42 23.74
N ILE A 121 11.89 1.60 23.66
CA ILE A 121 12.04 0.61 22.58
C ILE A 121 10.96 -0.48 22.69
N ILE A 122 10.62 -0.91 23.91
CA ILE A 122 9.56 -1.89 24.14
C ILE A 122 8.20 -1.30 23.78
N LEU A 123 7.90 -0.07 24.19
CA LEU A 123 6.65 0.64 23.88
C LEU A 123 6.43 0.76 22.37
N HIS A 124 7.45 1.20 21.63
CA HIS A 124 7.36 1.31 20.17
C HIS A 124 7.15 -0.06 19.48
N LYS A 125 7.75 -1.14 20.00
CA LYS A 125 7.50 -2.50 19.48
C LYS A 125 6.06 -2.96 19.75
N LEU A 126 5.50 -2.64 20.92
CA LEU A 126 4.12 -2.98 21.27
C LEU A 126 3.11 -2.22 20.38
N GLU A 127 3.37 -0.94 20.10
CA GLU A 127 2.53 -0.13 19.19
C GLU A 127 2.51 -0.70 17.76
N LEU A 128 3.66 -1.12 17.24
CA LEU A 128 3.76 -1.79 15.95
C LEU A 128 3.05 -3.15 15.91
N LEU A 129 2.97 -3.86 17.03
CA LEU A 129 2.26 -5.14 17.12
C LEU A 129 0.75 -4.93 17.23
N SER A 130 0.30 -3.92 17.98
CA SER A 130 -1.12 -3.54 18.07
C SER A 130 -1.67 -3.18 16.69
N ASN A 131 -0.98 -2.31 15.96
CA ASN A 131 -1.40 -1.93 14.60
C ASN A 131 -1.44 -3.11 13.63
N LYS A 132 -0.63 -4.15 13.86
CA LYS A 132 -0.68 -5.39 13.07
C LYS A 132 -1.83 -6.31 13.47
N LEU A 133 -2.22 -6.31 14.74
CA LEU A 133 -3.36 -7.09 15.23
C LEU A 133 -4.70 -6.48 14.78
N ASP A 134 -4.83 -5.16 14.75
CA ASP A 134 -6.02 -4.49 14.20
C ASP A 134 -6.24 -4.85 12.73
N ILE A 135 -5.15 -5.00 11.97
CA ILE A 135 -5.19 -5.47 10.57
C ILE A 135 -5.66 -6.94 10.45
N ILE A 136 -5.52 -7.74 11.52
CA ILE A 136 -5.85 -9.17 11.52
C ILE A 136 -7.26 -9.42 12.07
N VAL A 137 -7.76 -8.61 13.01
CA VAL A 137 -9.04 -8.80 13.71
C VAL A 137 -10.25 -8.24 12.94
N ASP A 138 -10.03 -7.40 11.93
CA ASP A 138 -11.08 -6.92 11.02
C ASP A 138 -11.37 -7.87 9.82
N ASN A 139 -10.91 -9.14 9.88
CA ASN A 139 -11.31 -10.26 8.99
C ASN A 139 -12.04 -11.35 9.79
#